data_AF-A0A8G0YKG6-F1
#
_entry.id   AF-A0A8G0YKG6-F1
#
_cell.length_a   1.000
_cell.length_b   1.000
_cell.length_c   1.000
_cell.angle_alpha   90.00
_cell.angle_beta   90.00
_cell.angle_gamma   90.00
#
_symmetry.space_group_name_H-M   'P 1'
#
loop_
_entity.id
_entity.type
_entity.pdbx_description
1 polymer ?
#
loop_
_entity_poly.entity_id
_entity_poly.type
_entity_poly.pdbx_seq_one_letter_code
_entity_poly.pdbx_strand_id
1 'polypeptide(L)'
;SSSGTFDRFTWVPPSWQWNTVWSSPKDECDLYKTCGPYSYCDVNTSPRCNCIQGFDPKNQQQWDLSNGVSGCVRRTRLSCREKRFLRLKKMKLPVTMDAIVDRNIGKKECKKRCLTNCNCTAYANVDRSGCLIWTG
;
A
#
# COMPACT_ATOMS: atom_id res chain seq x y z
N SER A 1 11.00 25.96 -1.31
CA SER A 1 11.78 24.93 -0.62
C SER A 1 12.63 24.18 -1.66
N SER A 2 13.93 24.00 -1.41
CA SER A 2 14.88 23.32 -2.30
C SER A 2 15.14 21.85 -1.92
N SER A 3 14.53 21.35 -0.84
CA SER A 3 14.74 20.01 -0.29
C SER A 3 13.87 18.90 -0.91
N GLY A 4 12.92 19.24 -1.79
CA GLY A 4 11.97 18.28 -2.35
C GLY A 4 10.86 17.84 -1.37
N THR A 5 10.72 18.51 -0.23
CA THR A 5 9.64 18.28 0.73
C THR A 5 8.41 19.14 0.42
N PHE A 6 7.23 18.58 0.62
CA PHE A 6 5.97 19.31 0.62
C PHE A 6 5.57 19.64 2.05
N ASP A 7 5.62 20.92 2.39
CA ASP A 7 5.44 21.42 3.74
C ASP A 7 4.19 22.31 3.82
N ARG A 8 3.32 22.05 4.80
CA ARG A 8 2.22 22.94 5.16
C ARG A 8 2.66 23.83 6.32
N PHE A 9 2.75 25.12 6.06
CA PHE A 9 3.01 26.12 7.10
C PHE A 9 1.70 26.78 7.57
N THR A 10 1.70 27.29 8.79
CA THR A 10 0.66 28.18 9.31
C THR A 10 1.35 29.36 9.98
N TRP A 11 0.79 30.55 9.75
CA TRP A 11 1.27 31.78 10.37
C TRP A 11 0.64 31.91 11.76
N VAL A 12 1.47 31.96 12.80
CA VAL A 12 0.98 31.91 14.20
C VAL A 12 1.27 33.22 14.93
N PRO A 13 0.25 34.02 15.27
CA PRO A 13 0.38 35.10 16.26
C PRO A 13 0.39 34.54 17.70
N PRO A 14 1.07 35.20 18.66
CA PRO A 14 1.88 36.41 18.52
C PRO A 14 3.36 36.11 18.19
N SER A 15 3.73 34.85 17.94
CA SER A 15 5.12 34.52 17.60
C SER A 15 5.54 35.09 16.25
N TRP A 16 4.58 35.45 15.39
CA TRP A 16 4.78 36.03 14.05
C TRP A 16 5.80 35.23 13.25
N GLN A 17 5.67 33.91 13.31
CA GLN A 17 6.56 32.96 12.66
C GLN A 17 5.74 31.92 11.89
N TRP A 18 6.31 31.44 10.79
CA TRP A 18 5.81 30.28 10.08
C TRP A 18 6.09 29.02 10.90
N ASN A 19 5.03 28.35 11.32
CA ASN A 19 5.11 27.04 11.98
C ASN A 19 4.76 25.94 10.97
N THR A 20 5.61 24.93 10.87
CA THR A 20 5.36 23.74 10.04
C THR A 20 4.33 22.85 10.72
N VAL A 21 3.13 22.77 10.16
CA VAL A 21 2.05 21.91 10.66
C VAL A 21 2.29 20.45 10.29
N TRP A 22 2.75 20.20 9.06
CA TRP A 22 3.16 18.88 8.60
C TRP A 22 4.01 18.96 7.34
N SER A 23 4.75 17.88 7.10
CA SER A 23 5.66 17.70 5.97
C SER A 23 5.44 16.34 5.32
N SER A 24 5.73 16.24 4.03
CA SER A 24 5.72 15.00 3.26
C SER A 24 6.95 14.93 2.35
N PRO A 25 7.65 13.78 2.24
CA PRO A 25 7.42 12.52 2.98
C PRO A 25 7.71 12.67 4.48
N LYS A 26 6.99 11.94 5.34
CA LYS A 26 7.14 12.04 6.80
C LYS A 26 8.25 11.13 7.34
N ASP A 27 8.41 9.97 6.73
CA ASP A 27 9.35 8.94 7.15
C ASP A 27 9.81 8.09 5.96
N GLU A 28 10.71 7.13 6.21
CA GLU A 28 11.28 6.26 5.19
C GLU A 28 10.22 5.40 4.48
N CYS A 29 9.07 5.13 5.09
CA CYS A 29 7.99 4.36 4.47
C CYS A 29 7.19 5.18 3.45
N ASP A 30 7.26 6.52 3.51
CA ASP A 30 6.65 7.39 2.50
C ASP A 30 7.48 7.50 1.22
N LEU A 31 8.76 7.13 1.28
CA LEU A 31 9.62 7.11 0.10
C LEU A 31 9.12 6.07 -0.91
N TYR A 32 9.19 6.44 -2.19
CA TYR A 32 8.64 5.63 -3.26
C TYR A 32 9.40 4.30 -3.37
N LYS A 33 8.65 3.19 -3.29
CA LYS A 33 9.17 1.81 -3.43
C LYS A 33 10.29 1.44 -2.43
N THR A 34 10.25 1.96 -1.21
CA THR A 34 11.10 1.47 -0.10
C THR A 34 10.99 -0.05 0.08
N CYS A 35 9.77 -0.58 -0.02
CA CYS A 35 9.51 -2.02 -0.02
C CYS A 35 9.05 -2.47 -1.40
N GLY A 36 9.49 -3.68 -1.80
CA GLY A 36 9.16 -4.26 -3.10
C GLY A 36 7.70 -4.72 -3.25
N PRO A 37 7.37 -5.38 -4.36
CA PRO A 37 6.03 -5.89 -4.62
C PRO A 37 5.54 -6.86 -3.52
N TYR A 38 4.23 -6.83 -3.23
CA TYR A 38 3.58 -7.72 -2.26
C TYR A 38 4.12 -7.66 -0.82
N SER A 39 4.93 -6.64 -0.49
CA SER A 39 5.29 -6.26 0.87
C SER A 39 4.71 -4.88 1.23
N TYR A 40 4.74 -4.56 2.52
CA TYR A 40 4.34 -3.26 3.04
C TYR A 40 5.41 -2.72 4.00
N CYS A 41 5.50 -1.40 4.10
CA CYS A 41 6.39 -0.74 5.04
C CYS A 41 5.65 -0.43 6.33
N ASP A 42 6.23 -0.79 7.48
CA ASP A 42 5.74 -0.42 8.80
C ASP A 42 6.88 0.21 9.59
N VAL A 43 6.65 1.44 10.07
CA VAL A 43 7.66 2.19 10.83
C VAL A 43 7.92 1.59 12.21
N ASN A 44 7.04 0.72 12.70
CA ASN A 44 7.10 0.12 14.03
C ASN A 44 7.74 -1.28 14.02
N THR A 45 8.17 -1.80 12.87
CA THR A 45 8.79 -3.13 12.77
C THR A 45 10.27 -3.04 12.37
N SER A 46 11.04 -4.06 12.73
CA SER A 46 12.41 -4.28 12.27
C SER A 46 12.55 -5.71 11.74
N PRO A 47 12.80 -5.93 10.43
CA PRO A 47 12.94 -4.93 9.38
C PRO A 47 11.63 -4.15 9.09
N ARG A 48 11.73 -2.95 8.48
CA ARG A 48 10.54 -2.13 8.15
C ARG A 48 9.66 -2.75 7.07
N CYS A 49 10.26 -3.48 6.13
CA CYS A 49 9.51 -4.17 5.08
C CYS A 49 9.01 -5.52 5.58
N ASN A 50 7.71 -5.75 5.39
CA ASN A 50 7.01 -6.95 5.84
C ASN A 50 6.30 -7.60 4.64
N CYS A 51 6.44 -8.92 4.48
CA CYS A 51 5.61 -9.63 3.51
C CYS A 51 4.15 -9.65 3.96
N ILE A 52 3.22 -9.48 3.02
CA ILE A 52 1.80 -9.75 3.30
C ILE A 52 1.66 -11.20 3.75
N GLN A 53 0.86 -11.46 4.79
CA GLN A 53 0.64 -12.84 5.26
C GLN A 53 0.16 -13.75 4.11
N GLY A 54 0.84 -14.89 3.94
CA GLY A 54 0.65 -15.79 2.80
C GLY A 54 1.63 -15.55 1.64
N PHE A 55 2.58 -14.64 1.81
CA PHE A 55 3.73 -14.41 0.93
C PHE A 55 5.03 -14.63 1.69
N ASP A 56 6.08 -15.03 0.96
CA ASP A 56 7.45 -15.19 1.44
C ASP A 56 8.41 -14.27 0.69
N PRO A 57 9.57 -13.93 1.27
CA PRO A 57 10.58 -13.12 0.60
C PRO A 57 10.96 -13.74 -0.74
N LYS A 58 10.99 -12.92 -1.79
CA LYS A 58 11.45 -13.38 -3.11
C LYS A 58 12.95 -13.75 -3.09
N ASN A 59 13.73 -13.03 -2.30
CA ASN A 59 15.14 -13.27 -2.08
C ASN A 59 15.42 -13.25 -0.57
N GLN A 60 15.62 -14.43 0.03
CA GLN A 60 15.83 -14.56 1.46
C GLN A 60 17.13 -13.89 1.92
N GLN A 61 18.22 -14.01 1.15
CA GLN A 61 19.51 -13.39 1.49
C GLN A 61 19.43 -11.87 1.58
N GLN A 62 18.71 -11.22 0.65
CA GLN A 62 18.47 -9.77 0.75
C GLN A 62 17.59 -9.43 1.95
N TRP A 63 16.55 -10.24 2.19
CA TRP A 63 15.60 -10.00 3.28
C TRP A 63 16.27 -10.09 4.66
N ASP A 64 17.16 -11.05 4.85
CA ASP A 64 17.94 -11.25 6.09
C ASP A 64 18.88 -10.05 6.35
N LEU A 65 19.31 -9.36 5.29
CA LEU A 65 20.07 -8.11 5.36
C LEU A 65 19.17 -6.86 5.47
N SER A 66 17.89 -7.04 5.83
CA SER A 66 16.89 -5.95 5.88
C SER A 66 16.66 -5.22 4.55
N ASN A 67 17.03 -5.84 3.43
CA ASN A 67 16.78 -5.32 2.09
C ASN A 67 15.52 -5.95 1.48
N GLY A 68 14.42 -5.21 1.58
CA GLY A 68 13.10 -5.63 1.08
C GLY A 68 12.78 -5.29 -0.38
N VAL A 69 13.76 -4.83 -1.18
CA VAL A 69 13.52 -4.28 -2.54
C VAL A 69 12.99 -5.34 -3.50
N SER A 70 13.44 -6.59 -3.36
CA SER A 70 12.95 -7.72 -4.17
C SER A 70 11.48 -8.06 -3.90
N GLY A 71 10.92 -7.59 -2.79
CA GLY A 71 9.55 -7.86 -2.39
C GLY A 71 9.30 -9.32 -2.03
N CYS A 72 8.05 -9.73 -2.15
CA CYS A 72 7.58 -11.04 -1.74
C CYS A 72 6.85 -11.76 -2.88
N VAL A 73 6.80 -13.09 -2.79
CA VAL A 73 6.09 -13.98 -3.70
C VAL A 73 5.11 -14.83 -2.91
N ARG A 74 4.02 -15.22 -3.57
CA ARG A 74 2.95 -15.95 -2.90
C ARG A 74 3.44 -17.36 -2.53
N ARG A 75 3.19 -17.79 -1.29
CA ARG A 75 3.58 -19.15 -0.82
C ARG A 75 2.89 -20.26 -1.60
N THR A 76 1.64 -20.02 -1.97
CA THR A 76 0.79 -20.99 -2.64
C THR A 76 0.23 -20.38 -3.91
N ARG A 77 0.35 -21.13 -5.02
CA ARG A 77 -0.21 -20.76 -6.31
C ARG A 77 -1.71 -20.55 -6.19
N LEU A 78 -2.21 -19.49 -6.82
CA LEU A 78 -3.64 -19.18 -6.84
C LEU A 78 -4.39 -20.16 -7.72
N SER A 79 -5.46 -20.74 -7.18
CA SER A 79 -6.57 -21.29 -7.97
C SER A 79 -7.62 -20.20 -8.15
N CYS A 80 -8.06 -19.94 -9.39
CA CYS A 80 -9.07 -18.92 -9.64
C CYS A 80 -10.41 -19.25 -8.95
N ARG A 81 -10.74 -20.54 -8.80
CA ARG A 81 -12.01 -20.98 -8.18
C ARG A 81 -12.02 -20.80 -6.66
N GLU A 82 -10.86 -20.86 -6.02
CA GLU A 82 -10.73 -20.86 -4.55
C GLU A 82 -9.99 -19.62 -4.03
N LYS A 83 -10.25 -18.47 -4.65
CA LYS A 83 -9.68 -17.20 -4.20
C LYS A 83 -10.18 -16.83 -2.81
N ARG A 84 -9.25 -16.58 -1.91
CA ARG A 84 -9.50 -16.01 -0.58
C ARG A 84 -8.73 -14.72 -0.41
N PHE A 85 -9.32 -13.76 0.30
CA PHE A 85 -8.73 -12.45 0.55
C PHE A 85 -8.40 -12.28 2.02
N LEU A 86 -7.18 -11.83 2.29
CA LEU A 86 -6.76 -11.31 3.58
C LEU A 86 -7.15 -9.84 3.67
N ARG A 87 -7.77 -9.44 4.78
CA ARG A 87 -8.10 -8.03 5.04
C ARG A 87 -6.93 -7.34 5.72
N LEU A 88 -6.24 -6.49 4.98
CA LEU A 88 -5.26 -5.55 5.54
C LEU A 88 -5.97 -4.31 6.11
N LYS A 89 -5.44 -3.74 7.19
CA LYS A 89 -6.02 -2.59 7.92
C LYS A 89 -4.98 -1.47 7.99
N LYS A 90 -5.45 -0.21 8.04
CA LYS A 90 -4.59 0.99 8.14
C LYS A 90 -3.52 1.07 7.05
N MET A 91 -3.85 0.62 5.83
CA MET A 91 -2.94 0.64 4.70
C MET A 91 -3.10 1.91 3.87
N LYS A 92 -1.98 2.48 3.43
CA LYS A 92 -1.95 3.32 2.22
C LYS A 92 -2.24 2.41 1.02
N LEU A 93 -3.15 2.84 0.14
CA LEU A 93 -3.46 2.05 -1.05
C LEU A 93 -2.22 1.94 -1.94
N PRO A 94 -1.99 0.77 -2.58
CA PRO A 94 -0.90 0.63 -3.53
C PRO A 94 -1.15 1.53 -4.75
N VAL A 95 -0.10 1.72 -5.57
CA VAL A 95 -0.17 2.53 -6.79
C VAL A 95 -1.39 2.14 -7.63
N THR A 96 -2.16 3.13 -8.06
CA THR A 96 -3.45 2.95 -8.74
C THR A 96 -3.37 3.12 -10.26
N MET A 97 -2.17 3.22 -10.85
CA MET A 97 -1.99 3.42 -12.30
C MET A 97 -2.73 2.35 -13.12
N ASP A 98 -2.65 1.09 -12.69
CA ASP A 98 -3.28 -0.06 -13.37
C ASP A 98 -4.53 -0.57 -12.64
N ALA A 99 -5.13 0.25 -11.75
CA ALA A 99 -6.31 -0.15 -11.00
C ALA A 99 -7.60 0.16 -11.77
N ILE A 100 -8.52 -0.79 -11.82
CA ILE A 100 -9.87 -0.60 -12.35
C ILE A 100 -10.71 0.09 -11.28
N VAL A 101 -11.37 1.20 -11.64
CA VAL A 101 -12.20 2.00 -10.73
C VAL A 101 -13.68 1.91 -11.14
N ASP A 102 -14.55 1.54 -10.22
CA ASP A 102 -16.01 1.66 -10.39
C ASP A 102 -16.62 2.31 -9.16
N ARG A 103 -17.12 3.54 -9.30
CA ARG A 103 -17.69 4.34 -8.20
C ARG A 103 -19.13 3.99 -7.85
N ASN A 104 -19.81 3.23 -8.70
CA ASN A 104 -21.24 2.93 -8.59
C ASN A 104 -21.52 1.67 -7.75
N ILE A 105 -20.48 0.89 -7.43
CA ILE A 105 -20.63 -0.36 -6.70
C ILE A 105 -20.10 -0.28 -5.27
N GLY A 106 -20.76 -1.05 -4.39
CA GLY A 106 -20.36 -1.19 -3.00
C GLY A 106 -19.41 -2.37 -2.75
N LYS A 107 -19.00 -2.50 -1.48
CA LYS A 107 -18.04 -3.52 -1.01
C LYS A 107 -18.35 -4.96 -1.41
N LYS A 108 -19.61 -5.38 -1.31
CA LYS A 108 -20.01 -6.78 -1.59
C LYS A 108 -19.81 -7.10 -3.07
N GLU A 109 -20.23 -6.19 -3.94
CA GLU A 109 -20.08 -6.34 -5.38
C GLU A 109 -18.62 -6.21 -5.82
N CYS A 110 -17.85 -5.31 -5.20
CA CYS A 110 -16.42 -5.20 -5.44
C CYS A 110 -15.67 -6.51 -5.16
N LYS A 111 -15.94 -7.14 -4.01
CA LYS A 111 -15.40 -8.46 -3.67
C LYS A 111 -15.82 -9.52 -4.70
N LYS A 112 -17.10 -9.54 -5.09
CA LYS A 112 -17.63 -10.49 -6.07
C LYS A 112 -16.92 -10.35 -7.42
N ARG A 113 -16.79 -9.14 -7.95
CA ARG A 113 -16.09 -8.89 -9.22
C ARG A 113 -14.63 -9.34 -9.19
N CYS A 114 -13.91 -9.07 -8.09
CA CYS A 114 -12.54 -9.52 -7.93
C CYS A 114 -12.42 -11.05 -7.78
N LEU A 115 -13.40 -11.72 -7.15
CA LEU A 115 -13.45 -13.19 -7.11
C LEU A 115 -13.65 -13.79 -8.51
N THR A 116 -14.49 -13.18 -9.35
CA THR A 116 -14.79 -13.65 -10.71
C THR A 116 -13.63 -13.37 -11.68
N ASN A 117 -12.87 -12.29 -11.48
CA ASN A 117 -11.73 -11.97 -12.33
C ASN A 117 -10.48 -12.76 -11.90
N CYS A 118 -10.02 -13.72 -12.72
CA CYS A 118 -8.85 -14.54 -12.41
C CYS A 118 -7.54 -13.75 -12.28
N ASN A 119 -7.43 -12.58 -12.91
CA ASN A 119 -6.26 -11.72 -12.80
C ASN A 119 -6.33 -10.76 -11.61
N CYS A 120 -7.45 -10.69 -10.89
CA CYS A 120 -7.55 -9.84 -9.72
C CYS A 120 -6.66 -10.35 -8.57
N THR A 121 -5.84 -9.45 -8.03
CA THR A 121 -4.94 -9.71 -6.89
C THR A 121 -5.39 -9.02 -5.61
N ALA A 122 -6.03 -7.85 -5.71
CA ALA A 122 -6.53 -7.10 -4.57
C ALA A 122 -7.74 -6.23 -4.94
N TYR A 123 -8.52 -5.85 -3.94
CA TYR A 123 -9.57 -4.84 -4.08
C TYR A 123 -9.67 -3.97 -2.82
N ALA A 124 -10.17 -2.75 -2.99
CA ALA A 124 -10.45 -1.81 -1.91
C ALA A 124 -11.71 -1.01 -2.22
N ASN A 125 -12.31 -0.40 -1.20
CA ASN A 125 -13.40 0.55 -1.42
C ASN A 125 -12.86 1.97 -1.41
N VAL A 126 -13.51 2.84 -2.17
CA VAL A 126 -13.28 4.28 -2.15
C VAL A 126 -14.45 4.94 -1.43
N ASP A 127 -14.18 5.70 -0.38
CA ASP A 127 -15.15 6.49 0.39
C ASP A 127 -16.45 5.74 0.77
N ARG A 128 -17.61 6.38 0.53
CA ARG A 128 -18.97 5.85 0.83
C ARG A 128 -19.46 4.87 -0.23
N SER A 129 -18.99 4.99 -1.46
CA SER A 129 -19.33 4.13 -2.60
C SER A 129 -18.19 4.15 -3.61
N GLY A 130 -17.79 2.96 -4.04
CA GLY A 130 -16.74 2.79 -5.03
C GLY A 130 -15.82 1.62 -4.74
N CYS A 131 -15.23 1.11 -5.81
CA CYS A 131 -14.42 -0.09 -5.85
C CYS A 131 -13.16 0.18 -6.67
N LEU A 132 -12.03 -0.21 -6.09
CA LEU A 132 -10.75 -0.33 -6.78
C LEU A 132 -10.39 -1.80 -6.88
N ILE A 133 -9.97 -2.23 -8.07
CA ILE A 133 -9.54 -3.59 -8.35
C ILE A 133 -8.15 -3.52 -8.98
N TRP A 134 -7.19 -4.25 -8.40
CA TRP A 134 -5.85 -4.39 -8.96
C TRP A 134 -5.71 -5.74 -9.66
N THR A 135 -4.97 -5.73 -10.77
CA THR A 135 -4.56 -6.92 -11.51
C THR A 135 -3.04 -7.05 -11.51
N GLY A 136 -2.52 -8.28 -11.47
CA GLY A 136 -1.08 -8.54 -11.50
C GLY A 136 -0.71 -9.99 -11.17
#